data_AF-A6DKG5-F1
#
_entry.id   AF-A6DKG5-F1
#
_cell.length_a   1.000
_cell.length_b   1.000
_cell.length_c   1.000
_cell.angle_alpha   90.00
_cell.angle_beta   90.00
_cell.angle_gamma   90.00
#
_symmetry.space_group_name_H-M   'P 1'
#
loop_
_entity.id
_entity.type
_entity.pdbx_description
1 polymer ?
#
loop_
_entity_poly.entity_id
_entity_poly.type
_entity_poly.pdbx_seq_one_letter_code
_entity_poly.pdbx_strand_id
1 'polypeptide(L)' 'MNKKLTLSLDDQVIRKAKAYAKINNVSISQLVETYLGEVINDDEPKLTGVVAELAGIIPDQEYDKMEYLQNKFS' A
#
# COMPACT_ATOMS: atom_id res chain seq x y z
N MET A 1 -18.52 17.55 -1.06
CA MET A 1 -18.11 18.82 -0.41
C MET A 1 -16.80 18.55 0.33
N ASN A 2 -15.74 19.31 0.05
CA ASN A 2 -14.44 19.04 0.65
C ASN A 2 -14.39 19.62 2.07
N LYS A 3 -13.95 18.81 3.04
CA LYS A 3 -13.76 19.22 4.43
C LYS A 3 -12.27 19.20 4.78
N LYS A 4 -11.85 20.13 5.65
CA LYS A 4 -10.47 20.17 6.14
C LYS A 4 -10.35 19.30 7.40
N LEU A 5 -9.34 18.43 7.41
CA LEU A 5 -8.95 17.63 8.57
C LEU A 5 -7.56 18.10 9.02
N THR A 6 -7.43 18.46 10.30
CA THR A 6 -6.15 18.83 10.91
C THR A 6 -5.71 17.71 11.85
N LEU A 7 -4.52 17.16 11.63
CA LEU A 7 -3.96 16.06 12.42
C LEU A 7 -2.74 16.55 13.18
N SER A 8 -2.61 16.14 14.44
CA SER A 8 -1.37 16.24 15.20
C SER A 8 -0.62 14.91 15.07
N LEU A 9 0.60 14.96 14.55
CA LEU A 9 1.43 13.80 14.25
C LEU A 9 2.85 14.05 14.75
N ASP A 10 3.59 12.98 14.97
CA ASP A 10 5.01 13.07 15.28
C ASP A 10 5.80 13.74 14.13
N ASP A 11 6.73 14.63 14.47
CA ASP A 11 7.54 15.39 13.51
C ASP A 11 8.35 14.48 12.57
N GLN A 12 8.84 13.33 13.05
CA GLN A 12 9.55 12.37 12.21
C GLN A 12 8.62 11.75 11.16
N VAL A 13 7.36 11.49 11.51
CA VAL A 13 6.35 11.00 10.57
C VAL A 13 6.08 12.06 9.50
N ILE A 14 5.91 13.33 9.89
CA ILE A 14 5.72 14.44 8.96
C ILE A 14 6.90 14.56 7.98
N ARG A 15 8.14 14.42 8.47
CA ARG A 15 9.34 14.46 7.62
C ARG A 15 9.38 13.32 6.61
N LYS A 16 9.09 12.09 7.05
CA LYS A 16 9.04 10.91 6.16
C LYS A 16 7.95 11.06 5.10
N ALA A 17 6.76 11.52 5.49
CA ALA A 17 5.65 11.76 4.57
C ALA A 17 6.01 12.82 3.52
N LYS A 18 6.65 13.93 3.91
CA LYS A 18 7.14 14.96 2.98
C LYS A 18 8.17 14.42 1.99
N ALA A 19 9.11 13.60 2.46
CA ALA A 19 10.12 12.99 1.60
C ALA A 19 9.49 12.05 0.57
N TYR A 20 8.58 11.17 1.02
CA TYR A 20 7.85 10.26 0.14
C TYR A 20 7.01 11.01 -0.89
N ALA A 21 6.24 12.00 -0.45
CA ALA A 21 5.41 12.88 -1.30
C ALA A 21 6.25 13.52 -2.42
N LYS A 22 7.44 14.04 -2.08
CA LYS A 22 8.34 14.67 -3.04
C LYS A 22 8.89 13.68 -4.07
N ILE A 23 9.31 12.49 -3.64
CA ILE A 23 9.86 11.45 -4.52
C ILE A 23 8.81 10.95 -5.51
N ASN A 24 7.57 10.78 -5.04
CA ASN A 24 6.47 10.23 -5.83
C ASN A 24 5.63 11.31 -6.54
N ASN A 25 6.02 12.58 -6.44
CA ASN A 25 5.32 13.73 -7.03
C ASN A 25 3.82 13.81 -6.66
N VAL A 26 3.50 13.51 -5.39
CA VAL A 26 2.13 13.54 -4.84
C VAL A 26 2.05 14.48 -3.65
N SER A 27 0.84 14.95 -3.31
CA SER A 27 0.63 15.76 -2.11
C SER A 27 0.42 14.91 -0.86
N ILE A 28 0.73 15.46 0.32
CA ILE A 28 0.43 14.78 1.60
C ILE A 28 -1.08 14.58 1.77
N SER A 29 -1.89 15.56 1.38
CA SER A 29 -3.35 15.44 1.44
C SER A 29 -3.84 14.24 0.62
N GLN A 30 -3.30 14.06 -0.59
CA GLN A 30 -3.62 12.91 -1.44
C GLN A 30 -3.18 11.59 -0.80
N LEU A 31 -1.99 11.53 -0.20
CA LEU A 31 -1.53 10.33 0.51
C LEU A 31 -2.47 9.92 1.64
N VAL A 32 -2.88 10.90 2.46
CA VAL A 32 -3.78 10.67 3.60
C VAL A 32 -5.17 10.28 3.12
N GLU A 33 -5.68 10.93 2.07
CA GLU A 33 -6.98 10.62 1.47
C GLU A 33 -7.00 9.20 0.88
N THR A 34 -5.96 8.81 0.14
CA THR A 34 -5.81 7.44 -0.39
C THR A 34 -5.75 6.42 0.74
N TYR A 35 -4.91 6.63 1.75
CA TYR A 35 -4.79 5.69 2.87
C TYR A 35 -6.11 5.54 3.65
N LEU A 36 -6.78 6.65 3.97
CA LEU A 36 -8.08 6.59 4.64
C LEU A 36 -9.13 5.89 3.78
N GLY A 37 -9.10 6.10 2.46
CA GLY A 37 -9.97 5.39 1.52
C GLY A 37 -9.71 3.88 1.52
N GLU A 38 -8.45 3.46 1.47
CA GLU A 38 -8.05 2.05 1.50
C GLU A 38 -8.41 1.37 2.83
N VAL A 39 -8.22 2.06 3.97
CA VAL A 39 -8.50 1.50 5.30
C VAL A 39 -10.00 1.36 5.57
N ILE A 40 -10.83 2.23 5.00
CA ILE A 40 -12.29 2.22 5.22
C ILE A 40 -13.02 1.29 4.25
N ASN A 41 -12.38 0.93 3.13
CA ASN A 41 -12.94 -0.03 2.18
C ASN A 41 -12.82 -1.46 2.76
N ASP A 42 -13.91 -1.93 3.35
CA ASP A 42 -14.14 -3.32 3.81
C ASP A 42 -14.34 -4.31 2.63
N ASP A 43 -14.37 -3.80 1.40
CA ASP A 43 -14.39 -4.64 0.21
C ASP A 43 -13.00 -5.27 0.03
N GLU A 44 -12.94 -6.61 -0.03
CA GLU A 44 -11.73 -7.34 -0.39
C GLU A 44 -11.03 -6.65 -1.57
N PRO A 45 -9.70 -6.47 -1.53
CA PRO A 45 -8.98 -5.76 -2.57
C PRO A 45 -9.25 -6.45 -3.90
N LYS A 46 -10.12 -5.86 -4.72
CA LYS A 46 -10.34 -6.31 -6.09
C LYS A 46 -9.03 -6.08 -6.82
N LEU A 47 -8.28 -7.15 -7.02
CA LEU A 47 -7.12 -7.16 -7.88
C LEU A 47 -7.57 -6.62 -9.25
N THR A 48 -6.98 -5.52 -9.69
CA THR A 48 -7.30 -4.91 -10.98
C THR A 48 -6.05 -4.78 -11.84
N GLY A 49 -6.25 -4.85 -13.16
CA GLY A 49 -5.19 -4.73 -14.17
C GLY A 49 -4.17 -5.87 -14.15
N VAL A 50 -2.92 -5.55 -14.46
CA VAL A 50 -1.79 -6.48 -14.57
C VAL A 50 -1.61 -7.35 -13.31
N VAL A 51 -1.95 -6.82 -12.12
CA VAL A 51 -1.84 -7.57 -10.86
C VAL A 51 -2.86 -8.71 -10.79
N ALA A 52 -4.06 -8.53 -11.34
CA ALA A 52 -5.06 -9.61 -11.46
C ALA A 52 -4.63 -10.66 -12.49
N GLU A 53 -4.07 -10.21 -13.61
CA GLU A 53 -3.54 -11.09 -14.65
C GLU A 53 -2.37 -11.93 -14.12
N LEU A 54 -1.45 -11.31 -13.38
CA LEU A 54 -0.33 -11.99 -12.71
C LEU A 54 -0.81 -12.96 -11.62
N ALA A 55 -1.80 -12.58 -10.83
CA ALA A 55 -2.37 -13.46 -9.81
C ALA A 55 -3.02 -14.71 -10.42
N GLY A 56 -3.67 -14.60 -11.58
CA GLY A 56 -4.23 -15.75 -12.31
C GLY A 56 -3.19 -16.67 -12.95
N ILE A 57 -1.93 -16.23 -13.06
CA ILE A 57 -0.81 -17.03 -13.60
C ILE A 57 -0.10 -17.79 -12.48
N ILE A 58 -0.11 -17.27 -11.26
CA ILE A 58 0.52 -17.95 -10.11
C ILE A 58 -0.49 -18.99 -9.60
N PRO A 59 -0.25 -20.30 -9.80
CA PRO A 59 -1.13 -21.32 -9.25
C PRO A 59 -1.17 -21.15 -7.72
N ASP A 60 -2.39 -21.24 -7.16
CA ASP A 60 -2.67 -21.19 -5.72
C ASP A 60 -2.14 -22.44 -5.02
N GLN A 61 -0.84 -22.65 -5.15
CA GLN A 61 -0.12 -23.64 -4.40
C GLN A 61 0.21 -22.97 -3.09
N GLU A 62 -0.25 -23.60 -2.01
CA GLU A 62 0.06 -23.25 -0.64
C GLU A 62 1.57 -23.47 -0.44
N TYR A 63 2.39 -22.54 -0.93
CA TYR A 63 3.83 -22.56 -0.70
C TYR A 63 4.03 -22.21 0.76
N ASP A 64 4.56 -23.15 1.53
CA ASP A 64 5.12 -22.84 2.83
C ASP A 64 6.23 -21.79 2.61
N LYS A 65 5.88 -20.53 2.89
CA LYS A 65 6.71 -19.35 2.62
C LYS A 65 8.11 -19.49 3.23
N MET A 66 8.22 -20.29 4.29
CA MET A 66 9.47 -20.57 4.98
C MET A 66 10.36 -21.52 4.18
N GLU A 67 9.78 -22.55 3.54
CA GLU A 67 10.50 -23.53 2.72
C GLU A 67 11.03 -22.91 1.41
N TYR A 68 10.23 -22.06 0.75
CA TYR A 68 10.66 -21.35 -0.47
C TYR A 68 11.88 -20.45 -0.23
N LEU A 69 11.87 -19.71 0.88
CA LEU A 69 12.97 -18.80 1.22
C LEU A 69 14.24 -19.58 1.59
N GLN A 70 14.12 -20.74 2.25
CA GLN A 70 15.27 -21.58 2.54
C GLN A 70 15.89 -22.18 1.27
N ASN A 71 15.08 -22.66 0.33
CA ASN A 71 15.58 -23.26 -0.90
C ASN A 71 16.17 -22.25 -1.89
N LYS A 72 15.65 -21.02 -1.95
CA LYS A 72 16.14 -19.99 -2.90
C LYS A 72 17.48 -19.36 -2.52
N PHE A 73 17.81 -19.36 -1.24
CA PHE A 73 19.04 -18.77 -0.70
C PHE A 73 20.01 -19.81 -0.11
N SER A 74 19.79 -21.10 -0.43
CA SER A 74 20.78 -22.17 -0.23
C SER A 74 21.72 -22.31 -1.43
#